data_AF-A0A1D7XXB0-F1
#
_entry.id   AF-A0A1D7XXB0-F1
#
_cell.length_a   1.000
_cell.length_b   1.000
_cell.length_c   1.000
_cell.angle_alpha   90.00
_cell.angle_beta   90.00
_cell.angle_gamma   90.00
#
_symmetry.space_group_name_H-M   'P 1'
#
loop_
_entity.id
_entity.type
_entity.pdbx_description
1 polymer ?
#
loop_
_entity_poly.entity_id
_entity_poly.type
_entity_poly.pdbx_seq_one_letter_code
_entity_poly.pdbx_strand_id
1 'polypeptide(L)' 'MSNAGFACEVCKAKQPKGFENLTHGEGPQGNIDYFIMYSAAVIVGYTLIMSVKYLVKPKENNRDHIKNLILNDSNFSE' A
#
# COMPACT_ATOMS: atom_id res chain seq x y z
N MET A 1 -15.55 24.76 17.56
CA MET A 1 -14.80 24.81 16.28
C MET A 1 -14.16 23.44 16.07
N SER A 2 -14.68 22.66 15.13
CA SER A 2 -14.16 21.35 14.73
C SER A 2 -12.97 21.56 13.78
N ASN A 3 -11.75 21.39 14.30
CA ASN A 3 -10.55 21.33 13.47
C ASN A 3 -10.61 20.10 12.57
N ALA A 4 -10.72 20.31 11.26
CA ALA A 4 -10.91 19.29 10.23
C ALA A 4 -9.67 18.40 9.95
N GLY A 5 -8.82 18.15 10.95
CA GLY A 5 -7.59 17.38 10.81
C GLY A 5 -7.31 16.39 11.94
N PHE A 6 -8.02 16.45 13.06
CA PHE A 6 -7.83 15.54 14.19
C PHE A 6 -9.14 14.81 14.50
N ALA A 7 -9.05 13.50 14.67
CA ALA A 7 -10.19 12.67 15.06
C ALA A 7 -10.74 13.15 16.42
N CYS A 8 -12.06 13.30 16.51
CA CYS A 8 -12.75 13.57 17.77
C CYS A 8 -12.56 12.40 18.76
N GLU A 9 -12.69 12.62 20.07
CA GLU A 9 -12.50 11.52 21.07
C GLU A 9 -13.40 10.31 20.79
N VAL A 10 -14.66 10.56 20.38
CA VAL A 10 -15.61 9.51 19.98
C VAL A 10 -15.13 8.75 18.74
N CYS A 11 -14.59 9.48 17.76
CA CYS A 11 -14.05 8.94 16.52
C CYS A 11 -12.85 8.05 16.81
N LYS A 12 -11.99 8.46 17.76
CA LYS A 12 -10.81 7.73 18.21
C LYS A 12 -11.17 6.45 18.98
N ALA A 13 -12.20 6.50 19.83
CA ALA A 13 -12.67 5.33 20.57
C ALA A 13 -13.25 4.21 19.68
N LYS A 14 -13.70 4.56 18.48
CA LYS A 14 -14.23 3.62 17.48
C LYS A 14 -13.18 3.09 16.49
N GLN A 15 -11.94 3.55 16.58
CA GLN A 15 -10.87 3.07 15.70
C GLN A 15 -10.38 1.67 16.14
N PRO A 16 -9.86 0.87 15.20
CA PRO A 16 -9.31 -0.44 15.51
C PRO A 16 -8.16 -0.35 16.52
N LYS A 17 -8.18 -1.23 17.53
CA LYS A 17 -7.08 -1.37 18.50
C LYS A 17 -5.75 -1.62 17.81
N GLY A 18 -4.74 -0.80 18.09
CA GLY A 18 -3.41 -0.84 17.49
C GLY A 18 -3.22 0.04 16.24
N PHE A 19 -4.30 0.56 15.66
CA PHE A 19 -4.27 1.48 14.52
C PHE A 19 -5.05 2.77 14.80
N GLU A 20 -5.28 3.08 16.08
CA GLU A 20 -5.89 4.33 16.49
C GLU A 20 -5.04 5.51 15.98
N ASN A 21 -5.70 6.53 15.46
CA ASN A 21 -5.13 7.72 14.80
C ASN A 21 -4.51 7.48 13.41
N LEU A 22 -4.38 6.24 12.92
CA LEU A 22 -3.92 5.96 11.55
C LEU A 22 -5.09 5.85 10.56
N THR A 23 -6.15 5.15 10.96
CA THR A 23 -7.30 4.86 10.08
C THR A 23 -8.46 5.79 10.37
N HIS A 24 -9.05 6.39 9.34
CA HIS A 24 -10.30 7.13 9.46
C HIS A 24 -11.48 6.15 9.32
N GLY A 25 -12.50 6.29 10.18
CA GLY A 25 -13.71 5.45 10.13
C GLY A 25 -13.83 4.45 11.27
N GLU A 26 -14.96 3.74 11.28
CA GLU A 26 -15.26 2.70 12.25
C GLU A 26 -14.38 1.47 11.99
N GLY A 27 -13.80 0.92 13.05
CA GLY A 27 -12.98 -0.29 12.99
C GLY A 27 -13.80 -1.57 12.79
N PRO A 28 -13.10 -2.72 12.66
CA PRO A 28 -13.71 -4.04 12.61
C PRO A 28 -14.63 -4.26 13.82
N GLN A 29 -15.86 -4.71 13.62
CA GLN A 29 -16.85 -4.87 14.68
C GLN A 29 -16.82 -6.27 15.30
N GLY A 30 -16.35 -7.28 14.55
CA GLY A 30 -16.25 -8.68 15.02
C GLY A 30 -14.97 -9.41 14.63
N ASN A 31 -14.81 -10.64 15.16
CA ASN A 31 -13.63 -11.48 14.92
C ASN A 31 -13.40 -11.79 13.43
N ILE A 32 -14.48 -11.96 12.66
CA ILE A 32 -14.40 -12.22 11.22
C ILE A 32 -13.87 -10.99 10.48
N ASP A 33 -14.29 -9.79 10.86
CA ASP A 33 -13.82 -8.55 10.25
C ASP A 33 -12.31 -8.39 10.46
N TYR A 34 -11.81 -8.72 11.66
CA TYR A 34 -10.38 -8.75 11.94
C TYR A 34 -9.64 -9.78 11.09
N PHE A 35 -10.18 -10.99 10.95
CA PHE A 35 -9.59 -12.03 10.10
C PHE A 35 -9.46 -11.56 8.64
N ILE A 36 -10.53 -10.99 8.09
CA ILE A 36 -10.55 -10.45 6.73
C ILE A 36 -9.54 -9.31 6.60
N MET A 37 -9.56 -8.34 7.51
CA MET A 37 -8.65 -7.20 7.52
C MET A 37 -7.17 -7.64 7.49
N TYR A 38 -6.79 -8.56 8.38
CA TYR A 38 -5.40 -9.05 8.42
C TYR A 38 -5.03 -9.85 7.17
N SER A 39 -5.96 -10.67 6.64
CA SER A 39 -5.71 -11.39 5.39
C SER A 39 -5.47 -10.45 4.21
N ALA A 40 -6.26 -9.38 4.09
CA ALA A 40 -6.11 -8.36 3.06
C ALA A 40 -4.78 -7.62 3.22
N ALA A 41 -4.42 -7.23 4.44
CA ALA A 41 -3.14 -6.57 4.73
C ALA A 41 -1.93 -7.43 4.32
N VAL A 42 -1.97 -8.74 4.57
CA VAL A 42 -0.93 -9.68 4.15
C VAL A 42 -0.85 -9.78 2.63
N ILE A 43 -1.98 -9.91 1.94
CA ILE A 43 -2.03 -10.01 0.48
C ILE A 43 -1.46 -8.74 -0.15
N VAL A 44 -1.89 -7.56 0.30
CA VAL A 44 -1.41 -6.26 -0.21
C VAL A 44 0.09 -6.07 0.09
N GLY A 45 0.55 -6.45 1.29
CA GLY A 45 1.96 -6.41 1.63
C GLY A 45 2.80 -7.29 0.69
N TYR A 46 2.33 -8.50 0.41
CA TYR A 46 3.00 -9.41 -0.51
C TYR A 46 3.01 -8.90 -1.95
N THR A 47 1.88 -8.38 -2.45
CA THR A 47 1.81 -7.83 -3.82
C THR A 47 2.68 -6.59 -3.96
N LEU A 48 2.76 -5.73 -2.94
CA LEU A 48 3.66 -4.59 -2.92
C LEU A 48 5.12 -5.01 -2.98
N ILE A 49 5.53 -5.99 -2.17
CA ILE A 49 6.90 -6.54 -2.18
C ILE A 49 7.24 -7.09 -3.57
N MET A 50 6.34 -7.87 -4.17
CA MET A 50 6.54 -8.41 -5.52
C MET A 50 6.59 -7.30 -6.58
N SER A 51 5.73 -6.30 -6.48
CA SER A 51 5.73 -5.13 -7.37
C SER A 51 7.08 -4.42 -7.34
N VAL A 52 7.57 -4.07 -6.15
CA VAL A 52 8.89 -3.45 -5.96
C VAL A 52 10.00 -4.35 -6.49
N LYS A 53 9.97 -5.65 -6.18
CA LYS A 53 10.96 -6.62 -6.66
C LYS A 53 11.05 -6.65 -8.18
N TYR A 54 9.92 -6.64 -8.88
CA TYR A 54 9.89 -6.67 -10.35
C TYR A 54 10.20 -5.32 -10.99
N LEU A 55 9.97 -4.20 -10.30
CA LEU A 55 10.40 -2.88 -10.75
C LEU A 55 11.92 -2.70 -10.59
N VAL A 56 12.50 -3.12 -9.47
CA VAL A 56 13.94 -2.97 -9.17
C VAL A 56 14.78 -3.98 -9.94
N LYS A 57 14.33 -5.24 -9.99
CA LYS A 57 15.03 -6.32 -10.67
C LYS A 57 14.06 -7.07 -11.58
N PRO A 58 13.70 -6.47 -12.73
CA PRO A 58 12.92 -7.18 -13.73
C PRO A 58 13.70 -8.43 -14.14
N LYS A 59 13.05 -9.60 -14.03
CA LYS A 59 13.65 -10.89 -14.45
C LYS A 59 13.65 -11.06 -15.98
N GLU A 60 13.43 -9.95 -16.69
CA GLU A 60 13.39 -9.89 -18.15
C GLU A 60 14.80 -9.61 -18.66
N ASN A 61 15.42 -10.62 -19.28
CA ASN A 61 16.77 -10.56 -19.81
C ASN A 61 16.79 -10.23 -21.31
N ASN A 62 15.60 -10.12 -21.93
CA ASN A 62 15.48 -9.86 -23.35
C ASN A 62 15.59 -8.36 -23.64
N ARG A 63 16.63 -7.98 -24.39
CA ARG A 63 16.97 -6.58 -24.69
C ARG A 63 15.93 -5.91 -25.59
N ASP A 64 15.15 -6.69 -26.31
CA ASP A 64 14.15 -6.20 -27.29
C ASP A 64 12.75 -6.00 -26.69
N HIS A 65 12.58 -6.17 -25.37
CA HIS A 65 11.31 -5.94 -24.71
C HIS A 65 11.08 -4.43 -24.50
N ILE A 66 9.84 -3.95 -24.69
CA ILE A 66 9.46 -2.52 -24.67
C ILE A 66 9.89 -1.75 -23.39
N LYS A 67 10.18 -2.46 -22.29
CA LYS A 67 10.69 -1.90 -21.02
C LYS A 67 12.19 -1.58 -21.04
N ASN A 68 12.97 -2.21 -21.92
CA ASN A 68 14.42 -2.00 -22.07
C ASN A 68 14.77 -0.99 -23.17
N LEU A 69 13.79 -0.54 -23.97
CA LEU A 69 13.98 0.51 -24.97
C LEU A 69 14.29 1.86 -24.32
N ILE A 70 13.55 2.26 -23.27
CA ILE A 70 13.73 3.57 -22.62
C ILE A 70 15.06 3.63 -21.85
N LEU A 71 15.53 2.50 -21.31
CA LEU A 71 16.79 2.43 -20.54
C LEU A 71 18.05 2.48 -21.42
N ASN A 72 17.95 2.14 -22.71
CA ASN A 72 19.06 2.19 -23.67
C ASN A 72 18.86 3.27 -24.76
N ASP A 73 17.90 4.17 -24.57
CA ASP A 73 17.65 5.25 -25.52
C ASP A 73 18.70 6.34 -25.35
N SER A 74 19.58 6.44 -26.34
CA SER A 74 20.66 7.43 -26.45
C SER A 74 20.17 8.88 -26.48
N ASN A 75 18.86 9.13 -26.67
CA ASN A 75 18.30 10.49 -26.68
C ASN A 75 18.07 11.08 -25.27
N PHE A 76 18.24 10.28 -24.20
CA PHE A 76 18.08 10.74 -22.81
C PHE A 76 19.41 10.87 -22.04
N SER A 77 20.55 10.76 -22.74
CA SER A 77 21.91 10.86 -22.17
C SER A 77 22.70 12.09 -22.63
N GLU A 78 22.01 13.17 -23.03
CA GLU A 78 22.58 14.52 -23.22
C GLU A 78 22.13 15.47 -22.10
#